data_AF-A0A2E5CFN6-F1
#
_entry.id   AF-A0A2E5CFN6-F1
#
_cell.length_a   1.000
_cell.length_b   1.000
_cell.length_c   1.000
_cell.angle_alpha   90.00
_cell.angle_beta   90.00
_cell.angle_gamma   90.00
#
_symmetry.space_group_name_H-M   'P 1'
#
loop_
_entity.id
_entity.type
_entity.pdbx_description
1 polymer ?
#
loop_
_entity_poly.entity_id
_entity_poly.type
_entity_poly.pdbx_seq_one_letter_code
_entity_poly.pdbx_strand_id
1 'polypeptide(L)'
;MIRLLIDTNRISLNVTLLDGILLARPTFNSSMHYRSVTIFGKPKLVDDHQEKLMAMRVISENTAPGRWGKVRDSHINEVKMTGVIKVKIEEASAKISTGDPDDQPEDYEIPTWVGILPITMKTEKLQNDKKLKRGIKPSKTLNSLQNKIF
;
A
#
# COMPACT_ATOMS: atom_id res chain seq x y z
N MET A 1 14.13 -6.20 -13.58
CA MET A 1 12.70 -6.29 -13.19
C MET A 1 11.86 -5.19 -13.81
N ILE A 2 12.04 -3.90 -13.46
CA ILE A 2 11.27 -2.77 -14.06
C ILE A 2 11.35 -2.75 -15.59
N ARG A 3 12.54 -2.94 -16.18
CA ARG A 3 12.72 -2.95 -17.65
C ARG A 3 11.90 -4.05 -18.34
N LEU A 4 11.78 -5.23 -17.71
CA LEU A 4 11.03 -6.37 -18.25
C LEU A 4 9.53 -6.09 -18.36
N LEU A 5 8.99 -5.21 -17.49
CA LEU A 5 7.59 -4.81 -17.58
C LEU A 5 7.32 -4.00 -18.84
N ILE A 6 8.30 -3.22 -19.34
CA ILE A 6 8.14 -2.40 -20.55
C ILE A 6 8.02 -3.26 -21.80
N ASP A 7 8.69 -4.43 -21.79
CA ASP A 7 8.63 -5.38 -22.89
C ASP A 7 7.27 -6.10 -22.95
N THR A 8 6.43 -5.95 -21.91
CA THR A 8 5.05 -6.45 -21.90
C THR A 8 4.09 -5.41 -22.47
N ASN A 9 3.13 -5.87 -23.28
CA ASN A 9 2.09 -4.99 -23.83
C ASN A 9 1.05 -4.56 -22.78
N ARG A 10 0.89 -5.34 -21.71
CA ARG A 10 -0.14 -5.15 -20.69
C ARG A 10 0.32 -5.77 -19.38
N ILE A 11 0.06 -5.08 -18.27
CA ILE A 11 0.31 -5.59 -16.92
C ILE A 11 -0.99 -5.69 -16.13
N SER A 12 -0.91 -6.42 -15.02
CA SER A 12 -1.88 -6.40 -13.94
C SER A 12 -1.18 -5.89 -12.67
N LEU A 13 -1.80 -4.91 -12.00
CA LEU A 13 -1.39 -4.39 -10.69
C LEU A 13 -2.48 -4.72 -9.69
N ASN A 14 -2.15 -5.50 -8.65
CA ASN A 14 -3.08 -5.83 -7.58
C ASN A 14 -2.69 -5.07 -6.31
N VAL A 15 -3.68 -4.44 -5.68
CA VAL A 15 -3.54 -3.82 -4.35
C VAL A 15 -4.60 -4.44 -3.46
N THR A 16 -4.17 -5.00 -2.31
CA THR A 16 -5.06 -5.64 -1.34
C THR A 16 -4.78 -5.09 0.06
N LEU A 17 -5.84 -4.71 0.76
CA LEU A 17 -5.85 -4.38 2.18
C LEU A 17 -6.56 -5.51 2.92
N LEU A 18 -5.89 -6.12 3.89
CA LEU A 18 -6.44 -7.18 4.74
C LEU A 18 -6.99 -6.55 6.02
N ASP A 19 -8.29 -6.74 6.25
CA ASP A 19 -9.04 -6.11 7.34
C ASP A 19 -9.40 -7.10 8.46
N GLY A 20 -9.32 -8.41 8.21
CA GLY A 20 -9.54 -9.41 9.26
C GLY A 20 -9.60 -10.85 8.76
N ILE A 21 -9.60 -11.79 9.71
CA ILE A 21 -9.80 -13.22 9.47
C ILE A 21 -11.18 -13.60 10.01
N LEU A 22 -12.02 -14.18 9.17
CA LEU A 22 -13.32 -14.70 9.53
C LEU A 22 -13.17 -16.19 9.86
N LEU A 23 -13.52 -16.55 11.09
CA LEU A 23 -13.43 -17.89 11.65
C LEU A 23 -14.85 -18.41 11.89
N ALA A 24 -15.30 -19.27 10.98
CA ALA A 24 -16.62 -19.89 10.99
C ALA A 24 -16.60 -21.21 11.78
N ARG A 25 -17.76 -21.88 11.93
CA ARG A 25 -17.80 -23.19 12.60
C ARG A 25 -17.13 -24.28 11.77
N PRO A 26 -17.54 -24.54 10.50
CA PRO A 26 -16.70 -25.29 9.58
C PRO A 26 -15.59 -24.42 9.03
N THR A 27 -14.38 -24.96 8.95
CA THR A 27 -13.25 -24.30 8.29
C THR A 27 -13.57 -23.94 6.83
N PHE A 28 -14.46 -24.68 6.17
CA PHE A 28 -14.90 -24.40 4.81
C PHE A 28 -15.56 -23.01 4.66
N ASN A 29 -16.28 -22.55 5.68
CA ASN A 29 -16.94 -21.24 5.68
C ASN A 29 -16.03 -20.13 6.22
N SER A 30 -14.83 -20.47 6.68
CA SER A 30 -13.85 -19.48 7.15
C SER A 30 -13.25 -18.72 5.96
N SER A 31 -12.95 -17.44 6.16
CA SER A 31 -12.56 -16.53 5.08
C SER A 31 -11.74 -15.37 5.62
N MET A 32 -11.59 -14.31 4.82
CA MET A 32 -10.92 -13.07 5.19
C MET A 32 -11.78 -11.87 4.80
N HIS A 33 -11.74 -10.85 5.65
CA HIS A 33 -12.22 -9.52 5.30
C HIS A 33 -11.11 -8.76 4.60
N TYR A 34 -11.40 -8.22 3.42
CA TYR A 34 -10.41 -7.48 2.63
C TYR A 34 -11.06 -6.52 1.65
N ARG A 35 -10.28 -5.54 1.22
CA ARG A 35 -10.58 -4.65 0.09
C ARG A 35 -9.46 -4.82 -0.93
N SER A 36 -9.80 -5.17 -2.17
CA SER A 36 -8.80 -5.32 -3.22
C SER A 36 -9.23 -4.68 -4.53
N VAL A 37 -8.23 -4.28 -5.32
CA VAL A 37 -8.40 -3.83 -6.70
C VAL A 37 -7.35 -4.49 -7.58
N THR A 38 -7.78 -4.98 -8.74
CA THR A 38 -6.92 -5.40 -9.83
C THR A 38 -7.04 -4.37 -10.95
N ILE A 39 -5.93 -3.78 -11.33
CA ILE A 39 -5.83 -2.74 -12.36
C ILE A 39 -5.09 -3.32 -13.55
N PHE A 40 -5.61 -3.13 -14.75
CA PHE A 40 -4.94 -3.46 -16.00
C PHE A 40 -4.58 -2.19 -16.76
N GLY A 41 -3.44 -2.23 -17.44
CA GLY A 41 -3.04 -1.17 -18.34
C GLY A 41 -1.68 -1.41 -18.97
N LYS A 42 -1.29 -0.53 -19.89
CA LYS A 42 0.02 -0.55 -20.52
C LYS A 42 1.07 0.16 -19.65
N PRO A 43 2.17 -0.50 -19.25
CA PRO A 43 3.25 0.15 -18.54
C PRO A 43 4.04 1.06 -19.49
N LYS A 44 4.47 2.22 -19.00
CA LYS A 44 5.39 3.11 -19.70
C LYS A 44 6.51 3.54 -18.78
N LEU A 45 7.74 3.46 -19.26
CA LEU A 45 8.88 4.05 -18.57
C LEU A 45 8.80 5.57 -18.66
N VAL A 46 9.13 6.24 -17.57
CA VAL A 46 9.31 7.69 -17.53
C VAL A 46 10.78 7.98 -17.77
N ASP A 47 11.11 8.39 -19.00
CA ASP A 47 12.49 8.64 -19.43
C ASP A 47 12.88 10.12 -19.39
N ASP A 48 11.92 11.03 -19.59
CA ASP A 48 12.17 12.46 -19.47
C ASP A 48 12.61 12.83 -18.05
N HIS A 49 13.63 13.66 -17.95
CA HIS A 49 14.25 14.00 -16.67
C HIS A 49 13.28 14.78 -15.76
N GLN A 50 12.54 15.75 -16.32
CA GLN A 50 11.62 16.57 -15.55
C GLN A 50 10.38 15.78 -15.15
N GLU A 51 9.85 14.95 -16.04
CA GLU A 51 8.75 14.04 -15.74
C GLU A 51 9.16 13.04 -14.64
N LYS A 52 10.38 12.53 -14.69
CA LYS A 52 10.89 11.61 -13.65
C LYS A 52 11.01 12.30 -12.30
N LEU A 53 11.56 13.51 -12.25
CA LEU A 53 11.59 14.33 -11.04
C LEU A 53 10.19 14.59 -10.48
N MET A 54 9.24 14.93 -11.35
CA MET A 54 7.84 15.14 -10.97
C MET A 54 7.23 13.86 -10.37
N ALA A 55 7.43 12.71 -11.01
CA ALA A 55 6.92 11.44 -10.53
C ALA A 55 7.55 11.03 -9.18
N MET A 56 8.87 11.21 -9.03
CA MET A 56 9.56 10.98 -7.75
C MET A 56 9.03 11.90 -6.65
N ARG A 57 8.75 13.16 -6.97
CA ARG A 57 8.11 14.11 -6.04
C ARG A 57 6.71 13.64 -5.65
N VAL A 58 5.86 13.23 -6.59
CA VAL A 58 4.52 12.72 -6.31
C VAL A 58 4.58 11.52 -5.35
N ILE A 59 5.48 10.57 -5.62
CA ILE A 59 5.67 9.39 -4.75
C ILE A 59 6.12 9.83 -3.35
N SER A 60 7.13 10.71 -3.26
CA SER A 60 7.64 11.20 -1.98
C SER A 60 6.58 11.94 -1.18
N GLU A 61 5.79 12.80 -1.82
CA GLU A 61 4.74 13.58 -1.17
C GLU A 61 3.55 12.71 -0.76
N ASN A 62 3.25 11.63 -1.49
CA ASN A 62 2.25 10.66 -1.07
C ASN A 62 2.68 9.86 0.17
N THR A 63 3.96 9.52 0.29
CA THR A 63 4.50 8.77 1.45
C THR A 63 4.75 9.66 2.67
N ALA A 64 5.31 10.84 2.46
CA ALA A 64 5.68 11.77 3.52
C ALA A 64 5.40 13.22 3.08
N PRO A 65 4.16 13.70 3.25
CA PRO A 65 3.76 15.03 2.78
C PRO A 65 4.67 16.14 3.32
N GLY A 66 5.08 17.05 2.45
CA GLY A 66 5.98 18.17 2.71
C GLY A 66 7.46 17.78 2.91
N ARG A 67 7.82 16.50 2.80
CA ARG A 67 9.20 16.05 3.01
C ARG A 67 10.11 16.43 1.85
N TRP A 68 9.59 16.46 0.62
CA TRP A 68 10.39 16.74 -0.58
C TRP A 68 11.10 18.10 -0.48
N GLY A 69 10.36 19.15 -0.08
CA GLY A 69 10.91 20.50 0.11
C GLY A 69 11.78 20.69 1.36
N LYS A 70 12.05 19.64 2.13
CA LYS A 70 12.86 19.66 3.36
C LYS A 70 14.11 18.77 3.27
N VAL A 71 14.34 18.13 2.13
CA VAL A 71 15.55 17.35 1.86
C VAL A 71 16.37 18.03 0.77
N ARG A 72 17.63 17.61 0.62
CA ARG A 72 18.44 18.00 -0.53
C ARG A 72 17.77 17.49 -1.81
N ASP A 73 17.76 18.32 -2.85
CA ASP A 73 17.33 17.92 -4.19
C ASP A 73 18.09 16.71 -4.71
N SER A 74 17.42 15.84 -5.47
CA SER A 74 18.08 14.68 -6.08
C SER A 74 19.20 15.09 -7.02
N HIS A 75 20.36 14.46 -6.89
CA HIS A 75 21.46 14.63 -7.84
C HIS A 75 21.08 14.03 -9.20
N ILE A 76 21.68 14.55 -10.27
CA ILE A 76 21.44 14.09 -11.64
C ILE A 76 21.61 12.57 -11.78
N ASN A 77 22.64 12.00 -11.13
CA ASN A 77 22.89 10.57 -11.18
C ASN A 77 21.83 9.76 -10.41
N GLU A 78 21.33 10.26 -9.29
CA GLU A 78 20.25 9.62 -8.52
C GLU A 78 18.98 9.51 -9.38
N VAL A 79 18.64 10.58 -10.11
CA VAL A 79 17.50 10.60 -11.04
C VAL A 79 17.72 9.67 -12.22
N LYS A 80 18.91 9.69 -12.84
CA LYS A 80 19.24 8.83 -14.00
C LYS A 80 19.15 7.35 -13.67
N MET A 81 19.65 6.93 -12.50
CA MET A 81 19.66 5.53 -12.09
C MET A 81 18.31 5.03 -11.58
N THR A 82 17.36 5.94 -11.30
CA THR A 82 16.02 5.55 -10.85
C THR A 82 15.11 5.25 -12.04
N GLY A 83 14.48 4.07 -12.01
CA GLY A 83 13.43 3.69 -12.95
C GLY A 83 12.05 4.03 -12.36
N VAL A 84 11.22 4.72 -13.14
CA VAL A 84 9.84 5.04 -12.77
C VAL A 84 8.92 4.54 -13.86
N ILE A 85 7.92 3.72 -13.50
CA ILE A 85 6.87 3.29 -14.43
C ILE A 85 5.60 4.05 -14.10
N LYS A 86 4.94 4.56 -15.14
CA LYS A 86 3.55 5.01 -15.07
C LYS A 86 2.66 4.00 -15.79
N VAL A 87 1.48 3.78 -15.24
CA VAL A 87 0.47 2.89 -15.79
C VAL A 87 -0.81 3.69 -15.85
N LYS A 88 -1.37 3.83 -17.06
CA LYS A 88 -2.72 4.37 -17.19
C LYS A 88 -3.70 3.27 -16.77
N ILE A 89 -4.63 3.59 -15.89
CA ILE A 89 -5.73 2.68 -15.56
C ILE A 89 -6.63 2.59 -16.80
N GLU A 90 -6.59 1.46 -17.49
CA GLU A 90 -7.43 1.19 -18.66
C GLU A 90 -8.69 0.43 -18.23
N GLU A 91 -8.50 -0.58 -17.38
CA GLU A 91 -9.56 -1.36 -16.77
C GLU A 91 -9.23 -1.61 -15.29
N ALA A 92 -10.25 -1.73 -14.45
CA ALA A 92 -10.08 -2.10 -13.06
C ALA A 92 -11.28 -2.92 -12.57
N SER A 93 -11.02 -3.90 -11.71
CA SER A 93 -12.05 -4.61 -10.94
C SER A 93 -11.72 -4.50 -9.46
N ALA A 94 -12.73 -4.23 -8.63
CA ALA A 94 -12.59 -4.14 -7.19
C ALA A 94 -13.48 -5.16 -6.49
N LYS A 95 -13.03 -5.66 -5.35
CA LYS A 95 -13.79 -6.56 -4.50
C LYS A 95 -13.65 -6.13 -3.05
N ILE A 96 -14.79 -6.15 -2.35
CA ILE A 96 -14.86 -5.98 -0.90
C ILE A 96 -15.44 -7.27 -0.34
N SER A 97 -14.77 -7.84 0.65
CA SER A 97 -15.20 -9.00 1.41
C SER A 97 -15.37 -8.57 2.86
N THR A 98 -16.59 -8.60 3.35
CA THR A 98 -16.99 -8.22 4.72
C THR A 98 -18.25 -9.02 5.09
N GLY A 99 -18.64 -9.01 6.37
CA GLY A 99 -19.86 -9.67 6.84
C GLY A 99 -19.58 -10.79 7.85
N ASP A 100 -20.64 -11.40 8.35
CA ASP A 100 -20.56 -12.45 9.36
C ASP A 100 -20.35 -13.84 8.74
N PRO A 101 -19.94 -14.85 9.54
CA PRO A 101 -19.89 -16.24 9.10
C PRO A 101 -21.24 -16.75 8.60
N ASP A 102 -21.24 -17.43 7.45
CA ASP A 102 -22.43 -18.02 6.82
C ASP A 102 -22.48 -19.54 7.08
N ASP A 103 -22.75 -19.90 8.34
CA ASP A 103 -22.87 -21.29 8.78
C ASP A 103 -24.25 -21.87 8.47
N GLN A 104 -24.31 -23.18 8.20
CA GLN A 104 -25.58 -23.86 7.96
C GLN A 104 -26.31 -24.14 9.28
N PRO A 105 -27.65 -24.31 9.29
CA PRO A 105 -28.42 -24.55 10.51
C PRO A 105 -27.88 -25.70 11.37
N GLU A 106 -27.36 -26.77 10.75
CA GLU A 106 -26.82 -27.93 11.44
C GLU A 106 -25.51 -27.64 12.16
N ASP A 107 -24.74 -26.64 11.72
CA ASP A 107 -23.45 -26.29 12.30
C ASP A 107 -23.60 -25.60 13.66
N TYR A 108 -24.76 -24.98 13.96
CA TYR A 108 -24.96 -24.16 15.17
C TYR A 108 -24.84 -24.95 16.48
N GLU A 109 -25.00 -26.27 16.43
CA GLU A 109 -24.82 -27.17 17.57
C GLU A 109 -23.34 -27.43 17.92
N ILE A 110 -22.40 -27.07 17.03
CA ILE A 110 -20.96 -27.24 17.28
C ILE A 110 -20.53 -26.23 18.36
N PRO A 111 -20.05 -26.69 19.53
CA PRO A 111 -19.70 -25.81 20.64
C PRO A 111 -18.28 -25.22 20.45
N THR A 112 -18.09 -24.44 19.39
CA THR A 112 -16.85 -23.73 19.08
C THR A 112 -17.06 -22.22 19.08
N TRP A 113 -15.97 -21.48 19.27
CA TRP A 113 -15.99 -20.04 19.08
C TRP A 113 -16.02 -19.70 17.59
N VAL A 114 -16.77 -18.65 17.27
CA VAL A 114 -17.02 -18.15 15.90
C VAL A 114 -16.91 -16.64 15.94
N GLY A 115 -16.28 -16.06 14.92
CA GLY A 115 -16.20 -14.61 14.83
C GLY A 115 -15.12 -14.12 13.89
N ILE A 116 -14.75 -12.87 14.06
CA ILE A 116 -13.79 -12.18 13.22
C ILE A 116 -12.62 -11.75 14.09
N LEU A 117 -11.39 -12.00 13.64
CA LEU A 117 -10.16 -11.44 14.18
C LEU A 117 -9.77 -10.23 13.31
N PRO A 118 -10.02 -8.98 13.75
CA PRO A 118 -9.69 -7.80 12.95
C PRO A 118 -8.17 -7.65 12.79
N ILE A 119 -7.75 -7.23 11.60
CA ILE A 119 -6.37 -6.90 11.27
C ILE A 119 -6.34 -5.44 10.85
N THR A 120 -5.34 -4.71 11.33
CA THR A 120 -5.22 -3.28 11.04
C THR A 120 -3.77 -2.91 10.77
N MET A 121 -3.54 -2.18 9.69
CA MET A 121 -2.23 -1.58 9.42
C MET A 121 -2.15 -0.23 10.12
N LYS A 122 -1.12 -0.04 10.94
CA LYS A 122 -0.91 1.18 11.69
C LYS A 122 0.53 1.67 11.59
N THR A 123 0.71 2.98 11.44
CA THR A 123 2.04 3.59 11.61
C THR A 123 2.40 3.74 13.08
N GLU A 124 3.65 3.48 13.41
CA GLU A 124 4.15 3.61 14.78
C GLU A 124 4.89 4.93 15.01
N LYS A 125 5.40 5.08 16.23
CA LYS A 125 6.21 6.24 16.61
C LYS A 125 7.45 6.37 15.72
N LEU A 126 7.78 7.61 15.37
CA LEU A 126 8.99 7.95 14.63
C LEU A 126 10.21 7.50 15.42
N GLN A 127 11.13 6.83 14.73
CA GLN A 127 12.39 6.38 15.30
C GLN A 127 13.51 7.25 14.74
N ASN A 128 14.28 7.88 15.64
CA ASN A 128 15.39 8.72 15.24
C ASN A 128 16.57 7.87 14.73
N ASP A 129 17.21 8.33 13.67
CA ASP A 129 18.52 7.82 13.28
C ASP A 129 19.54 8.07 14.41
N LYS A 130 20.43 7.10 14.66
CA LYS A 130 21.53 7.20 15.63
C LYS A 130 22.47 8.39 15.34
N LYS A 131 22.56 8.80 14.07
CA LYS A 131 23.37 9.95 13.63
C LYS A 131 22.59 11.26 13.57
N LEU A 132 21.31 11.29 14.00
CA LEU A 132 20.54 12.51 14.04
C LEU A 132 21.18 13.51 15.00
N LYS A 133 21.53 14.70 14.50
CA LYS A 133 22.09 15.77 15.32
C LYS A 133 21.13 16.14 16.46
N ARG A 134 21.70 16.43 17.64
CA ARG A 134 20.93 16.82 18.83
C ARG A 134 20.07 18.06 18.55
N GLY A 135 18.85 18.06 19.05
CA GLY A 135 17.91 19.18 18.95
C GLY A 135 17.09 19.23 17.65
N ILE A 136 17.39 18.39 16.65
CA ILE A 136 16.58 18.27 15.44
C ILE A 136 15.30 17.49 15.76
N LYS A 137 14.15 18.06 15.42
CA LYS A 137 12.83 17.48 15.64
C LYS A 137 12.12 17.22 14.31
N PRO A 138 11.26 16.18 14.22
CA PRO A 138 10.42 15.97 13.05
C PRO A 138 9.47 17.17 12.83
N SER A 139 9.08 17.40 11.58
CA SER A 139 8.08 18.42 11.25
C SER A 139 6.71 18.07 11.84
N LYS A 140 5.81 19.07 11.94
CA LYS A 140 4.42 18.82 12.36
C LYS A 140 3.74 17.77 11.49
N THR A 141 3.98 17.82 10.17
CA THR A 141 3.43 16.85 9.21
C THR A 141 3.94 15.43 9.46
N LEU A 142 5.24 15.24 9.71
CA LEU A 142 5.76 13.90 10.03
C LEU A 142 5.21 13.40 11.37
N ASN A 143 5.09 14.27 12.37
CA ASN A 143 4.51 13.89 13.65
C ASN A 143 3.05 13.45 13.51
N SER A 144 2.27 14.08 12.61
CA SER A 144 0.87 13.72 12.39
C SER A 144 0.70 12.37 11.70
N LEU A 145 1.76 11.82 11.07
CA LEU A 145 1.72 10.49 10.46
C LEU A 145 1.80 9.35 11.48
N GLN A 146 2.12 9.61 12.74
CA GLN A 146 2.24 8.57 13.77
C GLN A 146 0.87 8.10 14.25
N ASN A 147 0.76 6.81 14.58
CA ASN A 147 -0.46 6.17 15.07
C ASN A 147 -1.67 6.27 14.13
N LYS A 148 -1.43 6.46 12.84
CA LYS A 148 -2.49 6.42 11.83
C LYS A 148 -2.82 4.98 11.49
N ILE A 149 -4.11 4.70 11.45
CA ILE A 149 -4.69 3.45 10.96
C ILE A 149 -5.05 3.62 9.48
N PHE A 150 -4.78 2.60 8.67
CA PHE A 150 -5.05 2.53 7.23
C PHE A 150 -5.99 1.37 6.91
#